data_AF-W1I9J6-F1
#
_entry.id   AF-W1I9J6-F1
#
_cell.length_a   1.000
_cell.length_b   1.000
_cell.length_c   1.000
_cell.angle_alpha   90.00
_cell.angle_beta   90.00
_cell.angle_gamma   90.00
#
_symmetry.space_group_name_H-M   'P 1'
#
loop_
_entity.id
_entity.type
_entity.pdbx_description
1 polymer ?
#
loop_
_entity_poly.entity_id
_entity_poly.type
_entity_poly.pdbx_seq_one_letter_code
_entity_poly.pdbx_strand_id
1 'polypeptide(L)'
;MSIKTNTELTLANAFIQSKFTLDAMEIKLLYAIAYKLQRGDNGLNITDFLKEPDDNAIYYTAQEMAEFLGIKKNAYHHFYRICKSLMGKNISLKDDSSKKFRIISFLIEAEYNDGVLKLIPNPSMIPFYINLTNNYTRLELIQVLRMKSIYAIRIYSFIKMKAQHLKNAYMFDINEFKELLGIEKQYDRLQNFKVRVLEPAKKELNAVIPKLDFNYELIRVGRTYRQLRFTFNSKALNYITIDDSMYLKARDKFMYECEAGRYCNPDESPECHFCKLKIKKLHE
;
A
#
# COMPACT_ATOMS: atom_id res chain seq x y z
N MET A 1 6.55 20.11 3.76
CA MET A 1 7.33 18.90 4.13
C MET A 1 8.12 18.41 2.92
N SER A 2 9.46 18.48 2.93
CA SER A 2 10.27 18.04 1.78
C SER A 2 10.45 16.52 1.77
N ILE A 3 9.67 15.81 0.97
CA ILE A 3 9.82 14.36 0.76
C ILE A 3 11.18 14.10 0.08
N LYS A 4 12.09 13.42 0.79
CA LYS A 4 13.40 13.05 0.24
C LYS A 4 13.23 12.13 -0.97
N THR A 5 14.12 12.23 -1.96
CA THR A 5 14.07 11.46 -3.22
C THR A 5 14.05 9.94 -3.02
N ASN A 6 14.61 9.46 -1.90
CA ASN A 6 14.74 8.03 -1.58
C ASN A 6 13.69 7.57 -0.56
N THR A 7 12.58 8.30 -0.44
CA THR A 7 11.48 7.93 0.45
C THR A 7 10.78 6.68 -0.06
N GLU A 8 10.82 5.62 0.73
CA GLU A 8 10.05 4.41 0.50
C GLU A 8 8.73 4.43 1.28
N LEU A 9 7.74 3.76 0.70
CA LEU A 9 6.47 3.43 1.31
C LEU A 9 6.29 1.92 1.27
N THR A 10 6.06 1.30 2.42
CA THR A 10 5.82 -0.15 2.50
C THR A 10 4.32 -0.43 2.52
N LEU A 11 3.83 -1.38 1.73
CA LEU A 11 2.42 -1.77 1.71
C LEU A 11 2.30 -3.29 1.74
N ALA A 12 1.31 -3.81 2.44
CA ALA A 12 1.03 -5.25 2.41
C ALA A 12 0.69 -5.71 0.99
N ASN A 13 1.19 -6.87 0.57
CA ASN A 13 0.88 -7.42 -0.76
C ASN A 13 -0.63 -7.66 -0.94
N ALA A 14 -1.32 -8.01 0.14
CA ALA A 14 -2.78 -8.12 0.16
C ALA A 14 -3.49 -6.80 -0.22
N PHE A 15 -2.94 -5.64 0.13
CA PHE A 15 -3.47 -4.34 -0.31
C PHE A 15 -3.28 -4.15 -1.81
N ILE A 16 -2.08 -4.43 -2.32
CA ILE A 16 -1.77 -4.33 -3.75
C ILE A 16 -2.66 -5.25 -4.57
N GLN A 17 -2.91 -6.47 -4.10
CA GLN A 17 -3.73 -7.47 -4.79
C GLN A 17 -5.24 -7.28 -4.60
N SER A 18 -5.66 -6.45 -3.66
CA SER A 18 -7.09 -6.23 -3.40
C SER A 18 -7.80 -5.50 -4.54
N LYS A 19 -9.11 -5.70 -4.62
CA LYS A 19 -10.00 -5.05 -5.58
C LYS A 19 -10.62 -3.81 -4.94
N PHE A 20 -10.41 -2.65 -5.57
CA PHE A 20 -11.04 -1.38 -5.18
C PHE A 20 -11.08 -0.41 -6.36
N THR A 21 -12.03 0.52 -6.33
CA THR A 21 -12.27 1.52 -7.38
C THR A 21 -11.87 2.92 -6.93
N LEU A 22 -10.57 3.12 -6.70
CA LEU A 22 -10.01 4.42 -6.34
C LEU A 22 -9.59 5.22 -7.57
N ASP A 23 -9.59 6.54 -7.46
CA ASP A 23 -8.88 7.42 -8.37
C ASP A 23 -7.43 7.65 -7.89
N ALA A 24 -6.64 8.36 -8.71
CA ALA A 24 -5.23 8.60 -8.42
C ALA A 24 -4.99 9.51 -7.20
N MET A 25 -5.92 10.39 -6.86
CA MET A 25 -5.78 11.28 -5.71
C MET A 25 -6.19 10.57 -4.41
N GLU A 26 -7.24 9.76 -4.47
CA GLU A 26 -7.67 8.91 -3.36
C GLU A 26 -6.61 7.91 -2.95
N ILE A 27 -5.98 7.19 -3.91
CA ILE A 27 -4.90 6.26 -3.57
C ILE A 27 -3.68 6.98 -2.98
N LYS A 28 -3.36 8.19 -3.47
CA LYS A 28 -2.28 9.01 -2.92
C LYS A 28 -2.60 9.52 -1.51
N LEU A 29 -3.86 9.82 -1.21
CA LEU A 29 -4.30 10.14 0.14
C LEU A 29 -4.09 8.95 1.09
N LEU A 30 -4.42 7.72 0.66
CA LEU A 30 -4.10 6.51 1.44
C LEU A 30 -2.60 6.31 1.63
N TYR A 31 -1.79 6.66 0.64
CA TYR A 31 -0.34 6.62 0.75
C TYR A 31 0.22 7.71 1.67
N ALA A 32 -0.43 8.87 1.76
CA ALA A 32 -0.10 9.89 2.77
C ALA A 32 -0.39 9.37 4.19
N ILE A 33 -1.52 8.70 4.38
CA ILE A 33 -1.86 8.05 5.66
C ILE A 33 -0.77 7.02 6.02
N ALA A 34 -0.50 6.07 5.11
CA ALA A 34 0.52 5.06 5.32
C ALA A 34 1.93 5.65 5.56
N TYR A 35 2.27 6.74 4.87
CA TYR A 35 3.54 7.44 5.04
C TYR A 35 3.74 7.99 6.46
N LYS A 36 2.73 8.62 7.06
CA LYS A 36 2.81 9.13 8.44
C LYS A 36 2.81 8.01 9.46
N LEU A 37 1.96 7.00 9.27
CA LEU A 37 1.93 5.80 10.12
C LEU A 37 3.31 5.14 10.23
N GLN A 38 4.02 5.00 9.10
CA GLN A 38 5.33 4.32 9.06
C GLN A 38 6.47 5.14 9.67
N ARG A 39 6.33 6.46 9.80
CA ARG A 39 7.38 7.32 10.36
C ARG A 39 7.27 7.50 11.86
N GLY A 40 6.16 7.10 12.47
CA GLY A 40 5.93 7.36 13.88
C GLY A 40 5.80 8.85 14.21
N ASP A 41 5.63 9.71 13.18
CA ASP A 41 5.38 11.17 13.33
C ASP A 41 4.04 11.46 14.05
N ASN A 42 3.33 10.41 14.48
CA ASN A 42 2.13 10.47 15.31
C ASN A 42 2.44 10.39 16.82
N GLY A 43 3.69 10.19 17.24
CA GLY A 43 4.08 10.12 18.65
C GLY A 43 3.56 8.89 19.42
N LEU A 44 3.07 7.86 18.72
CA LEU A 44 2.38 6.71 19.30
C LEU A 44 3.02 5.40 18.82
N ASN A 45 3.19 4.43 19.73
CA ASN A 45 3.66 3.09 19.37
C ASN A 45 2.56 2.34 18.61
N ILE A 46 2.94 1.39 17.74
CA ILE A 46 2.00 0.50 17.02
C ILE A 46 0.97 -0.17 17.96
N THR A 47 1.32 -0.38 19.22
CA THR A 47 0.46 -0.94 20.27
C THR A 47 -0.66 -0.02 20.75
N ASP A 48 -0.56 1.29 20.49
CA ASP A 48 -1.57 2.28 20.88
C ASP A 48 -2.65 2.45 19.81
N PHE A 49 -2.41 1.98 18.57
CA PHE A 49 -3.39 2.03 17.47
C PHE A 49 -4.67 1.20 17.72
N LEU A 50 -4.67 0.39 18.77
CA LEU A 50 -5.71 -0.62 19.05
C LEU A 50 -6.50 -0.35 20.32
N LYS A 51 -6.32 0.80 20.98
CA LYS A 51 -7.00 1.13 22.23
C LYS A 51 -8.26 1.96 21.97
N GLU A 52 -8.17 3.13 21.32
CA GLU A 52 -9.35 3.93 20.94
C GLU A 52 -9.32 4.45 19.49
N PRO A 53 -10.47 4.72 18.83
CA PRO A 53 -10.51 5.17 17.43
C PRO A 53 -9.77 6.48 17.16
N ASP A 54 -9.79 7.42 18.12
CA ASP A 54 -9.12 8.72 18.02
C ASP A 54 -7.58 8.61 18.12
N ASP A 55 -7.04 7.55 18.73
CA ASP A 55 -5.58 7.29 18.81
C ASP A 55 -4.96 7.07 17.43
N ASN A 56 -5.78 6.78 16.42
CA ASN A 56 -5.35 6.56 15.04
C ASN A 56 -5.37 7.82 14.18
N ALA A 57 -5.77 8.97 14.73
CA ALA A 57 -5.92 10.20 13.98
C ALA A 57 -4.58 10.65 13.38
N ILE A 58 -4.60 10.92 12.07
CA ILE A 58 -3.47 11.46 11.32
C ILE A 58 -3.79 12.90 10.97
N TYR A 59 -2.88 13.79 11.33
CA TYR A 59 -3.00 15.22 11.07
C TYR A 59 -2.08 15.61 9.92
N TYR A 60 -2.56 16.42 9.00
CA TYR A 60 -1.74 17.13 8.03
C TYR A 60 -2.16 18.60 8.03
N THR A 61 -1.21 19.52 8.02
CA THR A 61 -1.56 20.89 7.64
C THR A 61 -2.03 20.91 6.18
N ALA A 62 -2.88 21.87 5.84
CA ALA A 62 -3.39 22.06 4.49
C ALA A 62 -2.23 22.25 3.49
N GLN A 63 -1.18 22.96 3.92
CA GLN A 63 0.03 23.13 3.13
C GLN A 63 0.76 21.81 2.89
N GLU A 64 1.01 21.01 3.94
CA GLU A 64 1.69 19.72 3.80
C GLU A 64 0.92 18.77 2.88
N MET A 65 -0.40 18.66 3.06
CA MET A 65 -1.23 17.79 2.22
C MET A 65 -1.29 18.30 0.78
N ALA A 66 -1.37 19.62 0.58
CA ALA A 66 -1.37 20.21 -0.76
C ALA A 66 -0.03 19.95 -1.48
N GLU A 67 1.09 20.09 -0.78
CA GLU A 67 2.43 19.75 -1.28
C GLU A 67 2.53 18.26 -1.62
N PHE A 68 2.09 17.38 -0.71
CA PHE A 68 2.12 15.92 -0.89
C PHE A 68 1.33 15.48 -2.13
N LEU A 69 0.13 16.04 -2.32
CA LEU A 69 -0.76 15.70 -3.42
C LEU A 69 -0.49 16.51 -4.71
N GLY A 70 0.40 17.50 -4.67
CA GLY A 70 0.69 18.39 -5.80
C GLY A 70 -0.46 19.35 -6.15
N ILE A 71 -1.27 19.74 -5.17
CA ILE A 71 -2.39 20.67 -5.33
C ILE A 71 -1.88 22.11 -5.13
N LYS A 72 -2.08 22.97 -6.13
CA LYS A 72 -1.56 24.35 -6.10
C LYS A 72 -2.57 25.41 -5.63
N LYS A 73 -3.87 25.17 -5.84
CA LYS A 73 -4.95 26.13 -5.56
C LYS A 73 -6.19 25.38 -5.06
N ASN A 74 -7.07 26.08 -4.36
CA ASN A 74 -8.36 25.56 -3.88
C ASN A 74 -8.22 24.26 -3.05
N ALA A 75 -7.18 24.18 -2.23
CA ALA A 75 -6.83 22.98 -1.47
C ALA A 75 -8.02 22.42 -0.68
N TYR A 76 -8.75 23.29 0.03
CA TYR A 76 -9.97 22.93 0.75
C TYR A 76 -10.98 22.15 -0.11
N HIS A 77 -11.36 22.69 -1.27
CA HIS A 77 -12.35 22.04 -2.14
C HIS A 77 -11.83 20.71 -2.71
N HIS A 78 -10.53 20.63 -3.01
CA HIS A 78 -9.92 19.38 -3.43
C HIS A 78 -9.95 18.34 -2.31
N PHE A 79 -9.57 18.69 -1.08
CA PHE A 79 -9.60 17.80 0.07
C PHE A 79 -11.01 17.32 0.35
N TYR A 80 -11.98 18.24 0.42
CA TYR A 80 -13.39 17.89 0.63
C TYR A 80 -13.87 16.85 -0.39
N ARG A 81 -13.59 17.08 -1.69
CA ARG A 81 -13.98 16.16 -2.76
C ARG A 81 -13.32 14.78 -2.63
N ILE A 82 -12.00 14.74 -2.40
CA ILE A 82 -11.24 13.49 -2.29
C ILE A 82 -11.71 12.70 -1.06
N CYS A 83 -11.79 13.33 0.10
CA CYS A 83 -12.23 12.71 1.35
C CYS A 83 -13.67 12.20 1.23
N LYS A 84 -14.61 13.02 0.74
CA LYS A 84 -16.01 12.62 0.55
C LYS A 84 -16.16 11.43 -0.38
N SER A 85 -15.41 11.39 -1.47
CA SER A 85 -15.42 10.27 -2.41
C SER A 85 -14.81 9.00 -1.78
N LEU A 86 -13.68 9.13 -1.10
CA LEU A 86 -13.00 8.03 -0.42
C LEU A 86 -13.84 7.40 0.70
N MET A 87 -14.56 8.23 1.48
CA MET A 87 -15.48 7.80 2.53
C MET A 87 -16.59 6.86 2.01
N GLY A 88 -17.00 7.00 0.75
CA GLY A 88 -17.97 6.13 0.11
C GLY A 88 -17.40 4.82 -0.46
N LYS A 89 -16.10 4.58 -0.32
CA LYS A 89 -15.37 3.46 -0.94
C LYS A 89 -14.79 2.52 0.10
N ASN A 90 -14.56 1.28 -0.33
CA ASN A 90 -14.05 0.21 0.52
C ASN A 90 -13.07 -0.68 -0.25
N ILE A 91 -12.29 -1.43 0.52
CA ILE A 91 -11.52 -2.56 0.05
C ILE A 91 -12.36 -3.83 0.27
N SER A 92 -12.41 -4.70 -0.73
CA SER A 92 -13.08 -6.00 -0.64
C SER A 92 -12.05 -7.12 -0.69
N LEU A 93 -12.06 -7.95 0.34
CA LEU A 93 -11.22 -9.13 0.49
C LEU A 93 -12.15 -10.34 0.43
N LYS A 94 -12.13 -11.05 -0.69
CA LYS A 94 -12.99 -12.20 -0.93
C LYS A 94 -12.12 -13.43 -1.18
N ASP A 95 -12.44 -14.51 -0.48
CA ASP A 95 -11.89 -15.85 -0.72
C ASP A 95 -13.04 -16.77 -1.13
N ASP A 96 -13.10 -17.06 -2.44
CA ASP A 96 -14.14 -17.90 -3.02
C ASP A 96 -14.00 -19.38 -2.61
N SER A 97 -12.78 -19.84 -2.32
CA SER A 97 -12.52 -21.23 -1.90
C SER A 97 -13.08 -21.48 -0.50
N SER A 98 -12.87 -20.55 0.43
CA SER A 98 -13.40 -20.66 1.79
C SER A 98 -14.77 -20.00 2.00
N LYS A 99 -15.36 -19.42 0.95
CA LYS A 99 -16.61 -18.63 1.01
C LYS A 99 -16.58 -17.52 2.06
N LYS A 100 -15.41 -16.93 2.31
CA LYS A 100 -15.24 -15.82 3.27
C LYS A 100 -15.15 -14.51 2.52
N PHE A 101 -15.76 -13.47 3.09
CA PHE A 101 -15.57 -12.11 2.60
C PHE A 101 -15.41 -11.14 3.77
N ARG A 102 -14.64 -10.08 3.54
CA ARG A 102 -14.47 -8.95 4.45
C ARG A 102 -14.46 -7.67 3.62
N ILE A 103 -15.29 -6.71 4.00
CA ILE A 103 -15.37 -5.39 3.36
C ILE A 103 -14.99 -4.36 4.41
N ILE A 104 -14.04 -3.49 4.08
CA ILE A 104 -13.46 -2.55 5.05
C ILE A 104 -13.50 -1.15 4.42
N SER A 105 -14.09 -0.18 5.11
CA SER A 105 -13.98 1.23 4.69
C SER A 105 -12.55 1.72 4.85
N PHE A 106 -12.10 2.65 4.02
CA PHE A 106 -10.75 3.18 4.14
C PHE A 106 -10.57 4.11 5.34
N LEU A 107 -11.58 4.96 5.58
CA LEU A 107 -11.62 5.96 6.64
C LEU A 107 -12.84 5.73 7.53
N ILE A 108 -12.72 6.12 8.80
CA ILE A 108 -13.85 6.33 9.71
C ILE A 108 -14.29 7.79 9.64
N GLU A 109 -13.33 8.71 9.57
CA GLU A 109 -13.60 10.14 9.61
C GLU A 109 -12.56 10.93 8.80
N ALA A 110 -13.01 12.05 8.23
CA ALA A 110 -12.15 13.07 7.66
C ALA A 110 -12.73 14.45 8.02
N GLU A 111 -11.94 15.26 8.71
CA GLU A 111 -12.31 16.59 9.16
C GLU A 111 -11.29 17.60 8.66
N TYR A 112 -11.77 18.73 8.15
CA TYR A 112 -10.92 19.88 7.86
C TYR A 112 -11.36 21.03 8.76
N ASN A 113 -10.45 21.50 9.61
CA ASN A 113 -10.68 22.62 10.51
C ASN A 113 -9.45 23.52 10.54
N ASP A 114 -9.66 24.82 10.35
CA ASP A 114 -8.65 25.88 10.42
C ASP A 114 -7.27 25.55 9.79
N GLY A 115 -7.29 25.08 8.53
CA GLY A 115 -6.05 24.77 7.83
C GLY A 115 -5.39 23.44 8.22
N VAL A 116 -6.07 22.60 8.99
CA VAL A 116 -5.62 21.25 9.38
C VAL A 116 -6.62 20.21 8.87
N LEU A 117 -6.10 19.16 8.24
CA LEU A 117 -6.84 17.98 7.82
C LEU A 117 -6.57 16.84 8.81
N LYS A 118 -7.59 16.45 9.58
CA LYS A 118 -7.62 15.26 10.44
C LYS A 118 -8.21 14.10 9.63
N LEU A 119 -7.52 12.96 9.63
CA LEU A 119 -7.95 11.73 8.96
C LEU A 119 -7.89 10.59 9.98
N ILE A 120 -9.02 9.94 10.23
CA ILE A 120 -9.06 8.73 11.05
C ILE A 120 -9.16 7.53 10.08
N PRO A 121 -8.06 6.82 9.80
CA PRO A 121 -8.13 5.58 9.04
C PRO A 121 -8.92 4.53 9.81
N ASN A 122 -9.60 3.64 9.09
CA ASN A 122 -10.20 2.50 9.74
C ASN A 122 -9.09 1.63 10.38
N PRO A 123 -9.16 1.27 11.69
CA PRO A 123 -8.13 0.46 12.35
C PRO A 123 -7.86 -0.86 11.62
N SER A 124 -8.88 -1.43 10.97
CA SER A 124 -8.76 -2.63 10.14
C SER A 124 -7.89 -2.43 8.90
N MET A 125 -7.66 -1.18 8.47
CA MET A 125 -6.76 -0.83 7.38
C MET A 125 -5.30 -0.72 7.81
N ILE A 126 -5.04 -0.46 9.10
CA ILE A 126 -3.68 -0.27 9.62
C ILE A 126 -2.75 -1.42 9.22
N PRO A 127 -3.10 -2.71 9.35
CA PRO A 127 -2.23 -3.82 8.93
C PRO A 127 -1.83 -3.83 7.45
N PHE A 128 -2.57 -3.14 6.58
CA PHE A 128 -2.20 -2.98 5.17
C PHE A 128 -1.14 -1.90 4.94
N TYR A 129 -1.02 -0.96 5.88
CA TYR A 129 -0.13 0.19 5.84
C TYR A 129 1.12 0.02 6.69
N ILE A 130 1.09 -0.86 7.70
CA ILE A 130 2.22 -1.08 8.61
C ILE A 130 2.90 -2.43 8.37
N ASN A 131 4.21 -2.45 8.59
CA ASN A 131 5.08 -3.56 8.25
C ASN A 131 5.05 -4.65 9.34
N LEU A 132 4.25 -5.70 9.17
CA LEU A 132 4.09 -6.76 10.20
C LEU A 132 4.49 -8.18 9.76
N THR A 133 4.84 -8.45 8.49
CA THR A 133 5.20 -9.81 8.02
C THR A 133 6.17 -9.79 6.84
N ASN A 134 6.67 -10.94 6.36
CA ASN A 134 7.53 -11.05 5.16
C ASN A 134 6.79 -10.82 3.81
N ASN A 135 5.53 -10.37 3.80
CA ASN A 135 4.70 -10.28 2.60
C ASN A 135 4.25 -8.84 2.26
N TYR A 136 5.23 -7.98 1.97
CA TYR A 136 5.02 -6.57 1.64
C TYR A 136 5.79 -6.15 0.38
N THR A 137 5.36 -5.04 -0.20
CA THR A 137 6.04 -4.37 -1.30
C THR A 137 6.49 -2.98 -0.88
N ARG A 138 7.74 -2.62 -1.22
CA ARG A 138 8.26 -1.26 -1.09
C ARG A 138 8.05 -0.50 -2.39
N LEU A 139 7.52 0.71 -2.31
CA LEU A 139 7.31 1.62 -3.42
C LEU A 139 8.16 2.88 -3.20
N GLU A 140 8.78 3.40 -4.26
CA GLU A 140 9.38 4.73 -4.23
C GLU A 140 8.27 5.78 -4.28
N LEU A 141 8.01 6.46 -3.16
CA LEU A 141 6.86 7.35 -3.02
C LEU A 141 6.88 8.47 -4.05
N ILE A 142 8.05 9.03 -4.37
CA ILE A 142 8.17 10.12 -5.34
C ILE A 142 7.74 9.70 -6.75
N GLN A 143 7.97 8.43 -7.12
CA GLN A 143 7.56 7.91 -8.43
C GLN A 143 6.03 7.85 -8.49
N VAL A 144 5.41 7.33 -7.43
CA VAL A 144 3.96 7.26 -7.30
C VAL A 144 3.31 8.65 -7.33
N LEU A 145 3.87 9.62 -6.60
CA LEU A 145 3.32 10.98 -6.55
C LEU A 145 3.38 11.69 -7.92
N ARG A 146 4.38 11.38 -8.74
CA ARG A 146 4.52 11.91 -10.11
C ARG A 146 3.53 11.31 -11.10
N MET A 147 3.02 10.10 -10.87
CA MET A 147 2.04 9.44 -11.74
C MET A 147 0.65 10.07 -11.55
N LYS A 148 -0.05 10.32 -12.65
CA LYS A 148 -1.41 10.87 -12.70
C LYS A 148 -2.46 9.80 -12.93
N SER A 149 -2.14 8.74 -13.66
CA SER A 149 -3.06 7.63 -13.87
C SER A 149 -3.07 6.68 -12.69
N ILE A 150 -4.27 6.36 -12.19
CA ILE A 150 -4.43 5.27 -11.22
C ILE A 150 -3.91 3.94 -11.80
N TYR A 151 -4.08 3.71 -13.11
CA TYR A 151 -3.63 2.48 -13.74
C TYR A 151 -2.10 2.38 -13.76
N ALA A 152 -1.40 3.50 -13.98
CA ALA A 152 0.06 3.54 -13.89
C ALA A 152 0.52 3.21 -12.45
N ILE A 153 -0.10 3.84 -11.45
CA ILE A 153 0.19 3.57 -10.02
C ILE A 153 -0.03 2.08 -9.70
N ARG A 154 -1.17 1.52 -10.08
CA ARG A 154 -1.50 0.10 -9.82
C ARG A 154 -0.53 -0.84 -10.52
N ILE A 155 -0.24 -0.63 -11.80
CA ILE A 155 0.72 -1.45 -12.57
C ILE A 155 2.10 -1.38 -11.95
N TYR A 156 2.58 -0.19 -11.60
CA TYR A 156 3.87 -0.03 -10.92
C TYR A 156 3.92 -0.80 -9.60
N SER A 157 2.87 -0.71 -8.77
CA SER A 157 2.79 -1.47 -7.52
C SER A 157 2.86 -2.98 -7.75
N PHE A 158 2.18 -3.50 -8.78
CA PHE A 158 2.28 -4.91 -9.16
C PHE A 158 3.67 -5.30 -9.65
N ILE A 159 4.31 -4.44 -10.46
CA ILE A 159 5.66 -4.66 -10.94
C ILE A 159 6.65 -4.74 -9.77
N LYS A 160 6.61 -3.78 -8.83
CA LYS A 160 7.47 -3.80 -7.63
C LYS A 160 7.25 -5.08 -6.81
N MET A 161 5.98 -5.48 -6.60
CA MET A 161 5.64 -6.72 -5.90
C MET A 161 6.23 -7.96 -6.58
N LYS A 162 6.19 -8.06 -7.92
CA LYS A 162 6.75 -9.21 -8.65
C LYS A 162 8.27 -9.15 -8.80
N ALA A 163 8.85 -7.95 -8.87
CA ALA A 163 10.29 -7.73 -9.03
C ALA A 163 11.09 -8.11 -7.78
N GLN A 164 10.48 -8.10 -6.59
CA GLN A 164 11.11 -8.62 -5.36
C GLN A 164 11.56 -10.08 -5.47
N HIS A 165 10.97 -10.85 -6.40
CA HIS A 165 11.36 -12.22 -6.71
C HIS A 165 12.28 -12.32 -7.96
N LEU A 166 12.96 -11.23 -8.33
CA LEU A 166 13.90 -11.11 -9.47
C LEU A 166 13.30 -11.53 -10.84
N LYS A 167 11.99 -11.39 -11.01
CA LYS A 167 11.31 -11.66 -12.29
C LYS A 167 11.35 -10.41 -13.17
N ASN A 168 11.78 -10.56 -14.42
CA ASN A 168 11.72 -9.51 -15.46
C ASN A 168 10.44 -9.56 -16.30
N ALA A 169 9.59 -10.57 -16.06
CA ALA A 169 8.32 -10.72 -16.75
C ALA A 169 7.27 -11.38 -15.86
N TYR A 170 6.00 -11.08 -16.12
CA TYR A 170 4.88 -11.73 -15.46
C TYR A 170 3.70 -11.85 -16.41
N MET A 171 2.96 -12.96 -16.30
CA MET A 171 1.76 -13.22 -17.10
C MET A 171 0.51 -13.13 -16.23
N PHE A 172 -0.48 -12.39 -16.69
CA PHE A 172 -1.82 -12.32 -16.12
C PHE A 172 -2.85 -12.87 -17.10
N ASP A 173 -3.94 -13.42 -16.59
CA ASP A 173 -5.19 -13.44 -17.35
C ASP A 173 -5.73 -12.00 -17.46
N ILE A 174 -6.27 -11.63 -18.63
CA ILE A 174 -6.75 -10.27 -18.88
C ILE A 174 -7.92 -9.93 -17.95
N ASN A 175 -8.84 -10.86 -17.69
CA ASN A 175 -9.99 -10.61 -16.82
C ASN A 175 -9.56 -10.50 -15.37
N GLU A 176 -8.69 -11.40 -14.90
CA GLU A 176 -8.08 -11.30 -13.57
C GLU A 176 -7.38 -9.95 -13.40
N PHE A 177 -6.62 -9.50 -14.39
CA PHE A 177 -5.95 -8.22 -14.32
C PHE A 177 -6.91 -7.02 -14.32
N LYS A 178 -8.02 -7.09 -15.08
CA LYS A 178 -9.08 -6.06 -15.02
C LYS A 178 -9.77 -6.01 -13.66
N GLU A 179 -10.01 -7.15 -13.03
CA GLU A 179 -10.52 -7.23 -11.65
C GLU A 179 -9.56 -6.62 -10.64
N LEU A 180 -8.27 -6.90 -10.78
CA LEU A 180 -7.22 -6.26 -9.97
C LEU A 180 -7.21 -4.74 -10.16
N LEU A 181 -7.56 -4.23 -11.34
CA LEU A 181 -7.68 -2.79 -11.58
C LEU A 181 -9.05 -2.20 -11.20
N GLY A 182 -10.00 -3.00 -10.70
CA GLY A 182 -11.36 -2.58 -10.34
C GLY A 182 -12.21 -2.17 -11.55
N ILE A 183 -11.92 -2.71 -12.73
CA ILE A 183 -12.55 -2.35 -14.00
C ILE A 183 -13.04 -3.58 -14.77
N GLU A 184 -13.38 -4.66 -14.05
CA GLU A 184 -13.85 -5.91 -14.63
C GLU A 184 -15.08 -5.75 -15.52
N LYS A 185 -15.98 -4.82 -15.15
CA LYS A 185 -17.19 -4.46 -15.91
C LYS A 185 -17.00 -3.34 -16.94
N GLN A 186 -15.77 -2.86 -17.14
CA GLN A 186 -15.47 -1.79 -18.10
C GLN A 186 -14.64 -2.32 -19.25
N TYR A 187 -14.64 -1.62 -20.38
CA TYR A 187 -13.79 -1.93 -21.54
C TYR A 187 -13.96 -3.37 -22.06
N ASP A 188 -15.20 -3.76 -22.37
CA ASP A 188 -15.51 -5.11 -22.91
C ASP A 188 -14.73 -5.42 -24.18
N ARG A 189 -14.57 -4.41 -25.05
CA ARG A 189 -13.68 -4.50 -26.20
C ARG A 189 -12.23 -4.38 -25.75
N LEU A 190 -11.42 -5.40 -26.02
CA LEU A 190 -9.99 -5.42 -25.72
C LEU A 190 -9.24 -4.19 -26.24
N GLN A 191 -9.63 -3.67 -27.41
CA GLN A 191 -9.04 -2.45 -27.97
C GLN A 191 -9.25 -1.22 -27.07
N ASN A 192 -10.40 -1.11 -26.41
CA ASN A 192 -10.66 -0.02 -25.46
C ASN A 192 -9.78 -0.17 -24.20
N PHE A 193 -9.63 -1.40 -23.70
CA PHE A 193 -8.73 -1.70 -22.58
C PHE A 193 -7.29 -1.33 -22.95
N LYS A 194 -6.85 -1.68 -24.15
CA LYS A 194 -5.52 -1.33 -24.67
C LYS A 194 -5.30 0.19 -24.71
N VAL A 195 -6.17 0.92 -25.40
CA VAL A 195 -5.98 2.37 -25.68
C VAL A 195 -6.22 3.23 -24.45
N ARG A 196 -7.10 2.82 -23.52
CA ARG A 196 -7.47 3.64 -22.35
C ARG A 196 -6.74 3.26 -21.07
N VAL A 197 -6.18 2.05 -20.98
CA VAL A 197 -5.52 1.55 -19.77
C VAL A 197 -4.05 1.24 -20.03
N LEU A 198 -3.76 0.27 -20.90
CA LEU A 198 -2.40 -0.26 -21.05
C LEU A 198 -1.44 0.73 -21.72
N GLU A 199 -1.82 1.34 -22.85
CA GLU A 199 -0.96 2.31 -23.55
C GLU A 199 -0.70 3.58 -22.74
N PRO A 200 -1.72 4.22 -22.12
CA PRO A 200 -1.48 5.39 -21.28
C PRO A 200 -0.60 5.06 -20.08
N ALA A 201 -0.85 3.93 -19.40
CA ALA A 201 -0.05 3.51 -18.26
C ALA A 201 1.40 3.21 -18.67
N LYS A 202 1.62 2.51 -19.79
CA LYS A 202 2.97 2.26 -20.31
C LYS A 202 3.73 3.54 -20.59
N LYS A 203 3.11 4.47 -21.33
CA LYS A 203 3.71 5.76 -21.67
C LYS A 203 4.07 6.55 -20.40
N GLU A 204 3.18 6.59 -19.43
CA GLU A 204 3.41 7.31 -18.19
C GLU A 204 4.50 6.66 -17.33
N LEU A 205 4.50 5.33 -17.18
CA LEU A 205 5.51 4.61 -16.41
C LEU A 205 6.91 4.85 -16.96
N ASN A 206 7.09 4.75 -18.27
CA ASN A 206 8.39 4.98 -18.91
C ASN A 206 8.78 6.47 -18.91
N ALA A 207 7.83 7.39 -18.83
CA ALA A 207 8.14 8.81 -18.65
C ALA A 207 8.59 9.14 -17.21
N VAL A 208 7.97 8.51 -16.21
CA VAL A 208 8.32 8.72 -14.79
C VAL A 208 9.59 7.94 -14.41
N ILE A 209 9.75 6.73 -14.94
CA ILE A 209 10.82 5.78 -14.63
C ILE A 209 11.44 5.25 -15.94
N PRO A 210 12.24 6.03 -16.68
CA PRO A 210 12.77 5.61 -17.98
C PRO A 210 13.56 4.29 -17.95
N LYS A 211 14.31 4.04 -16.87
CA LYS A 211 15.10 2.82 -16.70
C LYS A 211 14.25 1.56 -16.53
N LEU A 212 12.97 1.69 -16.17
CA LEU A 212 12.07 0.56 -15.99
C LEU A 212 11.86 -0.23 -17.28
N ASP A 213 11.91 0.46 -18.43
CA ASP A 213 11.68 -0.10 -19.76
C ASP A 213 10.45 -1.03 -19.79
N PHE A 214 9.34 -0.51 -19.28
CA PHE A 214 8.12 -1.29 -19.16
C PHE A 214 7.48 -1.48 -20.54
N ASN A 215 7.12 -2.72 -20.82
CA ASN A 215 6.35 -3.09 -22.01
C ASN A 215 5.32 -4.17 -21.67
N TYR A 216 4.36 -4.35 -22.58
CA TYR A 216 3.37 -5.40 -22.47
C TYR A 216 3.09 -6.04 -23.83
N GLU A 217 2.66 -7.30 -23.78
CA GLU A 217 2.25 -8.09 -24.95
C GLU A 217 0.93 -8.78 -24.64
N LEU A 218 0.01 -8.76 -25.61
CA LEU A 218 -1.22 -9.54 -25.55
C LEU A 218 -0.98 -10.90 -26.19
N ILE A 219 -1.22 -11.98 -25.45
CA ILE A 219 -0.97 -13.35 -25.88
C ILE A 219 -2.30 -14.04 -26.20
N ARG A 220 -2.36 -14.68 -27.38
CA ARG A 220 -3.51 -15.49 -27.79
C ARG A 220 -3.47 -16.87 -27.15
N VAL A 221 -4.63 -17.30 -26.66
CA VAL A 221 -4.91 -18.68 -26.28
C VAL A 221 -6.01 -19.16 -27.22
N GLY A 222 -5.65 -20.01 -28.17
CA GLY A 222 -6.50 -20.35 -29.31
C GLY A 222 -6.75 -19.13 -30.21
N ARG A 223 -8.03 -18.81 -30.46
CA ARG A 223 -8.43 -17.70 -31.35
C ARG A 223 -8.55 -16.35 -30.66
N THR A 224 -8.47 -16.31 -29.33
CA THR A 224 -8.75 -15.11 -28.52
C THR A 224 -7.53 -14.69 -27.71
N TYR A 225 -7.30 -13.38 -27.57
CA TYR A 225 -6.37 -12.87 -26.57
C TYR A 225 -6.94 -13.10 -25.17
N ARG A 226 -6.23 -13.86 -24.34
CA ARG A 226 -6.62 -14.13 -22.95
C ARG A 226 -5.56 -13.72 -21.95
N GLN A 227 -4.31 -13.68 -22.38
CA GLN A 227 -3.19 -13.44 -21.49
C GLN A 227 -2.51 -12.10 -21.81
N LEU A 228 -1.97 -11.49 -20.77
CA LEU A 228 -1.20 -10.25 -20.81
C LEU A 228 0.16 -10.55 -20.20
N ARG A 229 1.23 -10.40 -20.98
CA ARG A 229 2.60 -10.51 -20.49
C ARG A 229 3.17 -9.11 -20.28
N PHE A 230 3.62 -8.82 -19.07
CA PHE A 230 4.43 -7.65 -18.76
C PHE A 230 5.90 -8.01 -18.85
N THR A 231 6.70 -7.08 -19.36
CA THR A 231 8.17 -7.14 -19.33
C THR A 231 8.72 -5.83 -18.80
N PHE A 232 9.75 -5.91 -17.96
CA PHE A 232 10.37 -4.75 -17.33
C PHE A 232 11.78 -5.09 -16.84
N ASN A 233 12.61 -4.06 -16.68
CA ASN A 233 13.95 -4.17 -16.13
C ASN A 233 13.90 -4.12 -14.59
N SER A 234 13.91 -5.29 -13.94
CA SER A 234 13.89 -5.36 -12.48
C SER A 234 15.10 -4.71 -11.81
N LYS A 235 16.27 -4.66 -12.48
CA LYS A 235 17.48 -4.01 -11.93
C LYS A 235 17.30 -2.50 -11.78
N ALA A 236 16.48 -1.88 -12.61
CA ALA A 236 16.15 -0.46 -12.49
C ALA A 236 15.35 -0.13 -11.23
N LEU A 237 14.77 -1.15 -10.58
CA LEU A 237 13.95 -1.05 -9.37
C LEU A 237 14.73 -1.36 -8.08
N ASN A 238 16.00 -1.78 -8.19
CA ASN A 238 16.84 -2.26 -7.08
C ASN A 238 17.92 -1.24 -6.66
N TYR A 239 17.90 -0.01 -7.17
CA TYR A 239 19.04 0.90 -7.01
C TYR A 239 19.22 1.56 -5.63
N ILE A 240 18.42 1.19 -4.62
CA ILE A 240 18.62 1.68 -3.24
C ILE A 240 18.24 0.57 -2.24
N THR A 241 19.11 -0.44 -2.08
CA THR A 241 19.10 -1.26 -0.86
C THR A 241 19.78 -0.47 0.25
N ILE A 242 19.02 0.26 1.08
CA ILE A 242 19.51 0.71 2.38
C ILE A 242 19.25 -0.43 3.38
N ASP A 243 20.36 -1.06 3.76
CA ASP A 243 20.64 -1.81 4.99
C ASP A 243 19.42 -2.37 5.76
N ASP A 244 19.13 -3.65 5.56
CA ASP A 244 18.15 -4.42 6.35
C ASP A 244 18.51 -4.51 7.85
N SER A 245 19.72 -4.10 8.28
CA SER A 245 20.15 -4.16 9.70
C SER A 245 19.33 -3.27 10.63
N MET A 246 18.77 -2.16 10.13
CA MET A 246 17.89 -1.28 10.92
C MET A 246 16.50 -1.90 11.11
N TYR A 247 16.02 -2.68 10.14
CA TYR A 247 14.72 -3.37 10.20
C TYR A 247 14.75 -4.64 11.05
N LEU A 248 15.86 -5.40 11.05
CA LEU A 248 16.05 -6.57 11.92
C LEU A 248 16.07 -6.21 13.42
N LYS A 249 16.64 -5.06 13.79
CA LYS A 249 16.65 -4.56 15.17
C LYS A 249 15.25 -4.20 15.69
N ALA A 250 14.34 -3.77 14.81
CA ALA A 250 12.93 -3.57 15.16
C ALA A 250 12.20 -4.91 15.31
N ARG A 251 12.53 -5.91 14.49
CA ARG A 251 11.91 -7.24 14.51
C ARG A 251 12.15 -8.01 15.82
N ASP A 252 13.38 -7.97 16.35
CA ASP A 252 13.75 -8.77 17.52
C ASP A 252 13.14 -8.24 18.84
N LYS A 253 12.57 -7.04 18.83
CA LYS A 253 11.84 -6.46 19.97
C LYS A 253 10.39 -6.92 20.08
N PHE A 254 9.85 -7.63 19.07
CA PHE A 254 8.39 -7.76 18.90
C PHE A 254 7.81 -9.18 18.79
N MET A 255 8.55 -10.27 18.99
CA MET A 255 7.97 -11.61 18.77
C MET A 255 8.41 -12.66 19.79
N TYR A 256 7.56 -12.90 20.81
CA TYR A 256 7.36 -14.23 21.38
C TYR A 256 5.86 -14.46 21.66
N GLU A 257 5.25 -15.42 20.97
CA GLU A 257 3.88 -15.86 21.26
C GLU A 257 3.86 -16.62 22.60
N CYS A 258 2.99 -16.17 23.51
CA CYS A 258 2.59 -16.93 24.70
C CYS A 258 1.39 -17.81 24.33
N GLU A 259 1.35 -19.07 24.78
CA GLU A 259 0.28 -20.03 24.48
C GLU A 259 -1.12 -19.57 24.95
N ALA A 260 -1.21 -18.52 25.77
CA ALA A 260 -2.46 -17.88 26.16
C ALA A 260 -3.03 -16.90 25.10
N GLY A 261 -2.42 -16.77 23.93
CA GLY A 261 -2.90 -15.91 22.85
C GLY A 261 -2.81 -14.41 23.15
N ARG A 262 -1.98 -14.00 24.12
CA ARG A 262 -1.70 -12.60 24.45
C ARG A 262 -0.19 -12.32 24.40
N TYR A 263 0.17 -11.14 23.91
CA TYR A 263 1.56 -10.68 23.78
C TYR A 263 2.13 -10.32 25.17
N CYS A 264 3.35 -10.80 25.48
CA CYS A 264 4.04 -10.56 26.76
C CYS A 264 5.44 -9.99 26.50
N ASN A 265 5.81 -8.93 27.22
CA ASN A 265 7.15 -8.36 27.24
C ASN A 265 7.96 -8.93 28.43
N PRO A 266 9.03 -9.72 28.21
CA PRO A 266 9.79 -10.35 29.29
C PRO A 266 10.49 -9.37 30.24
N ASP A 267 10.83 -8.17 29.75
CA ASP A 267 11.55 -7.15 30.53
C ASP A 267 10.62 -6.41 31.50
N GLU A 268 9.31 -6.42 31.23
CA GLU A 268 8.29 -5.66 31.99
C GLU A 268 7.41 -6.55 32.88
N SER A 269 7.56 -7.88 32.83
CA SER A 269 6.78 -8.82 33.66
C SER A 269 7.60 -10.00 34.17
N PRO A 270 8.60 -9.76 35.05
CA PRO A 270 9.52 -10.78 35.56
C PRO A 270 8.84 -11.85 36.45
N GLU A 271 7.59 -11.64 36.87
CA GLU A 271 6.85 -12.56 37.75
C GLU A 271 6.02 -13.62 37.01
N CYS A 272 5.93 -13.56 35.68
CA CYS A 272 5.21 -14.59 34.91
C CYS A 272 5.88 -15.96 35.06
N HIS A 273 5.12 -16.95 35.55
CA HIS A 273 5.58 -18.32 35.80
C HIS A 273 6.20 -18.98 34.56
N PHE A 274 5.71 -18.66 33.35
CA PHE A 274 6.23 -19.17 32.08
C PHE A 274 7.55 -18.52 31.64
N CYS A 275 7.74 -17.22 31.91
CA CYS A 275 9.01 -16.52 31.65
C CYS A 275 10.13 -17.09 32.54
N LYS A 276 9.83 -17.42 33.81
CA LYS A 276 10.78 -18.05 34.73
C LYS A 276 11.23 -19.44 34.29
N LEU A 277 10.33 -20.24 33.68
CA LEU A 277 10.66 -21.57 33.14
C LEU A 277 11.60 -21.51 31.92
N LYS A 278 11.53 -20.45 31.10
CA LYS A 278 12.39 -20.27 29.92
C LYS A 278 13.75 -19.64 30.24
N ILE A 279 13.84 -18.73 31.21
CA ILE A 279 15.14 -18.20 31.68
C ILE A 279 16.02 -19.31 32.25
N LYS A 280 15.42 -20.29 32.96
CA LYS A 280 16.15 -21.47 33.46
C LYS A 280 16.76 -22.35 32.36
N LYS A 281 16.11 -22.47 31.20
CA LYS A 281 16.60 -23.26 30.04
C LYS A 281 17.67 -22.57 29.20
N LEU A 282 17.90 -21.27 29.40
CA LEU A 282 18.94 -20.50 28.71
C LEU A 282 20.27 -20.44 29.49
N HIS A 283 20.24 -20.88 30.75
CA HIS A 283 21.40 -20.90 31.66
C HIS A 283 21.85 -22.32 32.06
N GLU A 284 21.31 -23.34 31.39
CA GLU A 284 21.82 -24.73 31.35
C GLU A 284 22.37 -25.01 29.95
#